data_AF-A0A0J6KP25-F1
#
_entry.id   AF-A0A0J6KP25-F1
#
_cell.length_a   1.000
_cell.length_b   1.000
_cell.length_c   1.000
_cell.angle_alpha   90.00
_cell.angle_beta   90.00
_cell.angle_gamma   90.00
#
_symmetry.space_group_name_H-M   'P 1'
#
loop_
_entity.id
_entity.type
_entity.pdbx_description
1 polymer ?
#
loop_
_entity_poly.entity_id
_entity_poly.type
_entity_poly.pdbx_seq_one_letter_code
_entity_poly.pdbx_strand_id
1 'polypeptide(L)'
;MSIYKQLQVLTLEEQIELLTKHLVSFNSISGTGGEASIIDELFLSIHETDEELKLLLENCPKWEQLYPLPYETIRKLNIPSINMGVYGKDGHKWTERVYKPYSFSVLPVLIRNTTIQILNEYKAITNKQIAQGL
;
A
#
# COMPACT_ATOMS: atom_id res chain seq x y z
N MET A 1 -7.63 -4.59 -17.09
CA MET A 1 -7.44 -5.74 -16.18
C MET A 1 -6.88 -5.18 -14.87
N SER A 2 -7.42 -5.53 -13.71
CA SER A 2 -6.89 -5.05 -12.42
C SER A 2 -5.39 -5.34 -12.31
N ILE A 3 -4.61 -4.40 -11.78
CA ILE A 3 -3.15 -4.55 -11.61
C ILE A 3 -2.79 -5.83 -10.86
N TYR A 4 -3.59 -6.19 -9.84
CA TYR A 4 -3.43 -7.41 -9.07
C TYR A 4 -3.44 -8.68 -9.93
N LYS A 5 -4.28 -8.74 -10.98
CA LYS A 5 -4.30 -9.88 -11.89
C LYS A 5 -3.10 -9.91 -12.83
N GLN A 6 -2.55 -8.75 -13.16
CA GLN A 6 -1.33 -8.66 -13.99
C GLN A 6 -0.11 -9.12 -13.18
N LEU A 7 0.00 -8.71 -11.91
CA LEU A 7 1.11 -9.10 -11.05
C LEU A 7 1.25 -10.61 -10.89
N GLN A 8 0.14 -11.37 -10.81
CA GLN A 8 0.18 -12.82 -10.58
C GLN A 8 0.84 -13.65 -11.70
N VAL A 9 0.95 -13.11 -12.92
CA VAL A 9 1.49 -13.84 -14.08
C VAL A 9 2.89 -13.39 -14.49
N LEU A 10 3.46 -12.43 -13.78
CA LEU A 10 4.74 -11.80 -14.09
C LEU A 10 5.88 -12.38 -13.24
N THR A 11 7.10 -12.28 -13.76
CA THR A 11 8.33 -12.51 -12.98
C THR A 11 8.48 -11.46 -11.88
N LEU A 12 9.33 -11.71 -10.88
CA LEU A 12 9.52 -10.76 -9.77
C LEU A 12 10.02 -9.39 -10.27
N GLU A 13 10.94 -9.38 -11.23
CA GLU A 13 11.50 -8.17 -11.82
C GLU A 13 10.43 -7.36 -12.55
N GLU A 14 9.57 -8.02 -13.32
CA GLU A 14 8.44 -7.41 -14.02
C GLU A 14 7.36 -6.93 -13.03
N GLN A 15 7.11 -7.67 -11.96
CA GLN A 15 6.22 -7.23 -10.88
C GLN A 15 6.73 -5.95 -10.22
N ILE A 16 8.03 -5.89 -9.89
CA ILE A 16 8.67 -4.71 -9.29
C ILE A 16 8.54 -3.50 -10.23
N GLU A 17 8.85 -3.68 -11.52
CA GLU A 17 8.80 -2.60 -12.51
C GLU A 17 7.36 -2.09 -12.71
N LEU A 18 6.40 -3.00 -12.88
CA LEU A 18 4.99 -2.65 -13.05
C LEU A 18 4.45 -1.91 -11.82
N LEU A 19 4.70 -2.45 -10.63
CA LEU A 19 4.25 -1.88 -9.37
C LEU A 19 4.88 -0.51 -9.14
N THR A 20 6.17 -0.35 -9.42
CA THR A 20 6.88 0.93 -9.28
C THR A 20 6.29 1.99 -10.20
N LYS A 21 6.12 1.67 -11.50
CA LYS A 21 5.51 2.60 -12.47
C LYS A 21 4.10 3.01 -12.05
N HIS A 22 3.31 2.05 -11.58
CA HIS A 22 1.96 2.28 -11.12
C HIS A 22 1.93 3.22 -9.90
N LEU A 23 2.70 2.90 -8.85
CA LEU A 23 2.73 3.69 -7.62
C LEU A 23 3.23 5.12 -7.84
N VAL A 24 4.23 5.31 -8.71
CA VAL A 24 4.78 6.65 -9.03
C VAL A 24 3.83 7.48 -9.90
N SER A 25 2.90 6.84 -10.62
CA SER A 25 1.95 7.53 -11.50
C SER A 25 0.82 8.26 -10.74
N PHE A 26 0.62 7.97 -9.45
CA PHE A 26 -0.45 8.57 -8.66
C PHE A 26 -0.12 10.01 -8.28
N ASN A 27 -0.85 10.94 -8.87
CA ASN A 27 -0.91 12.32 -8.38
C ASN A 27 -1.87 12.38 -7.19
N SER A 28 -1.33 12.35 -5.96
CA SER A 28 -2.10 12.54 -4.72
C SER A 28 -2.41 14.03 -4.50
N ILE A 29 -3.49 14.51 -5.11
CA ILE A 29 -3.95 15.89 -4.95
C ILE A 29 -5.26 15.87 -4.15
N SER A 30 -5.30 16.61 -3.06
CA SER A 30 -6.49 16.64 -2.20
C SER A 30 -7.74 17.15 -2.91
N GLY A 31 -8.85 16.43 -2.72
CA GLY A 31 -10.11 16.72 -3.40
C GLY A 31 -10.20 16.18 -4.84
N THR A 32 -9.27 15.31 -5.26
CA THR A 32 -9.33 14.61 -6.55
C THR A 32 -9.55 13.11 -6.36
N GLY A 33 -9.86 12.40 -7.45
CA GLY A 33 -9.97 10.95 -7.42
C GLY A 33 -8.67 10.23 -7.04
N GLY A 34 -7.51 10.90 -7.06
CA GLY A 34 -6.23 10.32 -6.69
C GLY A 34 -6.14 9.87 -5.23
N GLU A 35 -6.90 10.48 -4.32
CA GLU A 35 -6.99 10.02 -2.92
C GLU A 35 -7.68 8.67 -2.79
N ALA A 36 -8.75 8.45 -3.57
CA ALA A 36 -9.43 7.15 -3.63
C ALA A 36 -8.51 6.08 -4.24
N SER A 37 -7.78 6.43 -5.31
CA SER A 37 -6.84 5.50 -5.94
C SER A 37 -5.71 5.02 -5.03
N ILE A 38 -5.28 5.82 -4.05
CA ILE A 38 -4.27 5.40 -3.05
C ILE A 38 -4.85 4.41 -2.05
N ILE A 39 -6.12 4.57 -1.68
CA ILE A 39 -6.83 3.63 -0.80
C ILE A 39 -6.96 2.27 -1.50
N ASP A 40 -7.27 2.26 -2.80
CA ASP A 40 -7.35 1.03 -3.61
C ASP A 40 -6.04 0.23 -3.60
N GLU A 41 -4.90 0.92 -3.53
CA GLU A 41 -3.56 0.31 -3.48
C GLU A 41 -3.07 0.04 -2.05
N LEU A 42 -3.77 0.51 -1.01
CA LEU A 42 -3.44 0.14 0.36
C LEU A 42 -3.87 -1.29 0.68
N PHE A 43 -4.76 -1.86 -0.14
CA PHE A 43 -5.15 -3.27 -0.10
C PHE A 43 -4.10 -4.18 -0.75
N LEU A 44 -2.81 -3.84 -0.74
CA LEU A 44 -1.73 -4.73 -1.21
C LEU A 44 -1.53 -5.95 -0.29
N SER A 45 -1.99 -5.84 0.95
CA SER A 45 -2.00 -6.91 1.94
C SER A 45 -3.34 -6.93 2.68
N ILE A 46 -3.98 -8.10 2.68
CA ILE A 46 -5.15 -8.39 3.50
C ILE A 46 -4.78 -9.63 4.32
N HIS A 47 -4.99 -9.52 5.64
CA HIS A 47 -4.63 -10.56 6.60
C HIS A 47 -5.83 -11.09 7.39
N GLU A 48 -7.01 -10.52 7.14
CA GLU A 48 -8.29 -10.88 7.74
C GLU A 48 -8.67 -12.32 7.40
N THR A 49 -9.28 -13.02 8.37
CA THR A 49 -9.83 -14.37 8.13
C THR A 49 -11.07 -14.31 7.23
N ASP A 50 -11.48 -15.47 6.72
CA ASP A 50 -12.70 -15.57 5.92
C ASP A 50 -13.94 -15.13 6.71
N GLU A 51 -13.99 -15.41 8.02
CA GLU A 51 -15.06 -14.99 8.92
C GLU A 51 -15.09 -13.46 9.10
N GLU A 52 -13.94 -12.83 9.33
CA GLU A 52 -13.82 -11.38 9.49
C GLU A 52 -14.19 -10.65 8.20
N LEU A 53 -13.71 -11.15 7.06
CA LEU A 53 -14.09 -10.62 5.76
C LEU A 53 -15.59 -10.75 5.52
N LYS A 54 -16.16 -11.92 5.78
CA LYS A 54 -17.59 -12.16 5.57
C LYS A 54 -18.43 -11.16 6.36
N LEU A 55 -18.08 -10.94 7.63
CA LEU A 55 -18.75 -9.93 8.47
C LEU A 55 -18.61 -8.52 7.89
N LEU A 56 -17.45 -8.14 7.37
CA LEU A 56 -17.26 -6.85 6.71
C LEU A 56 -18.16 -6.72 5.48
N LEU A 57 -18.18 -7.73 4.61
CA LEU A 57 -18.96 -7.73 3.37
C LEU A 57 -20.47 -7.71 3.62
N GLU A 58 -20.95 -8.43 4.64
CA GLU A 58 -22.36 -8.42 5.05
C GLU A 58 -22.81 -7.04 5.56
N ASN A 59 -21.91 -6.29 6.20
CA ASN A 59 -22.18 -4.95 6.72
C ASN A 59 -21.94 -3.82 5.70
N CYS A 60 -21.40 -4.14 4.52
CA CYS A 60 -21.20 -3.20 3.41
C CYS A 60 -22.21 -3.49 2.27
N PRO A 61 -23.46 -2.98 2.35
CA PRO A 61 -24.45 -3.23 1.31
C PRO A 61 -23.96 -2.70 -0.04
N LYS A 62 -24.21 -3.50 -1.10
CA LYS A 62 -23.79 -3.22 -2.48
C LYS A 62 -22.26 -3.12 -2.71
N TRP A 63 -21.43 -3.69 -1.84
CA TRP A 63 -19.98 -3.67 -2.03
C TRP A 63 -19.56 -4.20 -3.42
N GLU A 64 -20.20 -5.26 -3.92
CA GLU A 64 -19.92 -5.83 -5.25
C GLU A 64 -20.20 -4.86 -6.40
N GLN A 65 -21.07 -3.87 -6.20
CA GLN A 65 -21.42 -2.85 -7.20
C GLN A 65 -20.65 -1.55 -7.00
N LEU A 66 -20.42 -1.17 -5.74
CA LEU A 66 -19.78 0.11 -5.39
C LEU A 66 -18.26 0.01 -5.39
N TYR A 67 -17.71 -1.14 -5.03
CA TYR A 67 -16.29 -1.33 -4.81
C TYR A 67 -15.85 -2.81 -4.93
N PRO A 68 -15.85 -3.38 -6.17
CA PRO A 68 -15.52 -4.79 -6.39
C PRO A 68 -14.01 -5.05 -6.22
N LEU A 69 -13.58 -5.30 -4.99
CA LEU A 69 -12.20 -5.65 -4.65
C LEU A 69 -11.86 -7.10 -5.03
N PRO A 70 -10.73 -7.37 -5.71
CA PRO A 70 -10.26 -8.71 -6.04
C PRO A 70 -9.56 -9.37 -4.84
N TYR A 71 -10.32 -9.63 -3.77
CA TYR A 71 -9.85 -10.11 -2.47
C TYR A 71 -8.89 -11.30 -2.55
N GLU A 72 -9.31 -12.37 -3.22
CA GLU A 72 -8.50 -13.59 -3.38
C GLU A 72 -7.18 -13.33 -4.12
N THR A 73 -7.17 -12.36 -5.05
CA THR A 73 -5.97 -11.99 -5.78
C THR A 73 -5.00 -11.26 -4.87
N ILE A 74 -5.49 -10.30 -4.09
CA ILE A 74 -4.73 -9.54 -3.10
C ILE A 74 -4.13 -10.46 -2.04
N ARG A 75 -4.94 -11.35 -1.45
CA ARG A 75 -4.48 -12.30 -0.42
C ARG A 75 -3.39 -13.22 -0.94
N LYS A 76 -3.47 -13.68 -2.19
CA LYS A 76 -2.42 -14.50 -2.82
C LYS A 76 -1.12 -13.73 -3.09
N LEU A 77 -1.22 -12.46 -3.46
CA LEU A 77 -0.05 -11.61 -3.68
C LEU A 77 0.66 -11.32 -2.35
N ASN A 78 -0.11 -11.07 -1.29
CA ASN A 78 0.38 -10.88 0.08
C ASN A 78 1.57 -9.91 0.15
N ILE A 79 1.49 -8.78 -0.58
CA ILE A 79 2.61 -7.85 -0.71
C ILE A 79 2.68 -7.04 0.59
N PRO A 80 3.78 -7.13 1.37
CA PRO A 80 3.91 -6.38 2.59
C PRO A 80 3.82 -4.89 2.32
N SER A 81 2.90 -4.21 3.00
CA SER A 81 2.66 -2.78 2.81
C SER A 81 2.68 -2.03 4.13
N ILE A 82 3.17 -0.79 4.10
CA ILE A 82 3.18 0.11 5.26
C ILE A 82 2.67 1.47 4.79
N ASN A 83 1.68 2.02 5.48
CA ASN A 83 1.22 3.39 5.27
C ASN A 83 1.91 4.34 6.26
N MET A 84 2.55 5.38 5.75
CA MET A 84 3.18 6.44 6.55
C MET A 84 2.54 7.79 6.17
N GLY A 85 1.57 8.21 6.98
CA GLY A 85 0.78 9.41 6.72
C GLY A 85 1.12 10.60 7.63
N VAL A 86 0.57 11.74 7.27
CA VAL A 86 0.58 12.98 8.07
C VAL A 86 -0.23 12.82 9.36
N TYR A 87 0.11 13.60 10.38
CA TYR A 87 -0.71 13.70 11.58
C TYR A 87 -1.70 14.85 11.41
N GLY A 88 -2.99 14.54 11.38
CA GLY A 88 -4.07 15.50 11.14
C GLY A 88 -5.29 15.25 12.00
N LYS A 89 -6.26 16.16 11.89
CA LYS A 89 -7.56 16.05 12.55
C LYS A 89 -8.66 16.53 11.63
N ASP A 90 -9.84 15.93 11.78
CA ASP A 90 -11.07 16.29 11.07
C ASP A 90 -10.99 16.07 9.55
N GLY A 91 -10.39 14.95 9.11
CA GLY A 91 -10.38 14.56 7.69
C GLY A 91 -11.78 14.53 7.07
N HIS A 92 -11.89 15.01 5.83
CA HIS A 92 -13.15 15.17 5.09
C HIS A 92 -14.16 16.12 5.71
N LYS A 93 -13.73 17.02 6.61
CA LYS A 93 -14.55 18.11 7.16
C LYS A 93 -13.96 19.47 6.77
N TRP A 94 -14.78 20.51 6.79
CA TRP A 94 -14.29 21.88 6.52
C TRP A 94 -13.25 22.39 7.55
N THR A 95 -13.17 21.74 8.73
CA THR A 95 -12.17 22.02 9.76
C THR A 95 -10.91 21.15 9.63
N GLU A 96 -10.77 20.39 8.54
CA GLU A 96 -9.62 19.55 8.27
C GLU A 96 -8.30 20.34 8.41
N ARG A 97 -7.35 19.77 9.13
CA ARG A 97 -6.05 20.40 9.39
C ARG A 97 -4.97 19.38 9.67
N VAL A 98 -3.74 19.77 9.37
CA VAL A 98 -2.54 18.98 9.58
C VAL A 98 -1.64 19.63 10.64
N TYR A 99 -1.02 18.80 11.48
CA TYR A 99 -0.02 19.24 12.44
C TYR A 99 1.34 19.41 11.76
N LYS A 100 1.64 20.66 11.38
CA LYS A 100 2.83 21.00 10.57
C LYS A 100 4.17 20.49 11.13
N PRO A 101 4.47 20.60 12.44
CA PRO A 101 5.76 20.16 12.97
C PRO A 101 6.04 18.67 12.74
N TYR A 102 5.02 17.82 12.87
CA TYR A 102 5.18 16.42 12.53
C TYR A 102 5.28 16.24 11.01
N SER A 103 4.31 16.75 10.27
CA SER A 103 4.14 16.40 8.85
C SER A 103 5.22 16.95 7.93
N PHE A 104 5.79 18.12 8.23
CA PHE A 104 6.81 18.76 7.39
C PHE A 104 8.22 18.67 7.96
N SER A 105 8.42 18.06 9.14
CA SER A 105 9.76 17.94 9.73
C SER A 105 10.07 16.52 10.20
N VAL A 106 9.15 15.85 10.90
CA VAL A 106 9.37 14.49 11.41
C VAL A 106 9.11 13.44 10.34
N LEU A 107 7.92 13.47 9.71
CA LEU A 107 7.49 12.46 8.75
C LEU A 107 8.45 12.30 7.56
N PRO A 108 8.98 13.36 6.91
CA PRO A 108 9.90 13.20 5.79
C PRO A 108 11.20 12.48 6.19
N VAL A 109 11.72 12.79 7.39
CA VAL A 109 12.92 12.12 7.93
C VAL A 109 12.61 10.66 8.26
N LEU A 110 11.43 10.38 8.83
CA LEU A 110 11.00 9.04 9.14
C LEU A 110 10.88 8.18 7.88
N ILE A 111 10.19 8.67 6.84
CA ILE A 111 10.07 7.97 5.55
C ILE A 111 11.47 7.63 5.00
N ARG A 112 12.36 8.64 4.93
CA ARG A 112 13.71 8.45 4.40
C ARG A 112 14.50 7.40 5.19
N ASN A 113 14.47 7.49 6.52
CA ASN A 113 15.23 6.58 7.37
C ASN A 113 14.70 5.15 7.28
N THR A 114 13.37 4.98 7.30
CA THR A 114 12.72 3.67 7.11
C THR A 114 13.11 3.05 5.77
N THR A 115 13.03 3.81 4.66
CA THR A 115 13.42 3.31 3.34
C THR A 115 14.89 2.88 3.30
N ILE A 116 15.80 3.70 3.83
CA ILE A 116 17.23 3.37 3.87
C ILE A 116 17.49 2.11 4.70
N GLN A 117 16.85 2.01 5.86
CA GLN A 117 17.02 0.88 6.76
C GLN A 117 16.56 -0.43 6.08
N ILE A 118 15.36 -0.46 5.51
CA ILE A 118 14.82 -1.64 4.81
C ILE A 118 15.75 -2.07 3.68
N LEU A 119 16.24 -1.13 2.86
CA LEU A 119 17.15 -1.43 1.76
C LEU A 119 18.51 -1.97 2.24
N ASN A 120 19.02 -1.48 3.37
CA ASN A 120 20.27 -1.97 3.95
C ASN A 120 20.11 -3.37 4.55
N GLU A 121 19.01 -3.62 5.26
CA GLU A 121 18.69 -4.94 5.80
C GLU A 121 18.55 -5.98 4.68
N TYR A 122 17.85 -5.62 3.58
CA TYR A 122 17.75 -6.46 2.40
C TYR A 122 19.14 -6.80 1.83
N LYS A 123 19.99 -5.80 1.58
CA LYS A 123 21.36 -6.03 1.11
C LYS A 123 22.17 -6.94 2.02
N ALA A 124 22.04 -6.78 3.34
CA ALA A 124 22.75 -7.61 4.31
C ALA A 124 22.30 -9.08 4.25
N ILE A 125 20.99 -9.32 4.13
CA ILE A 125 20.41 -10.67 3.98
C ILE A 125 20.89 -11.32 2.68
N THR A 126 20.80 -10.60 1.55
CA THR A 126 21.23 -11.11 0.24
C THR A 126 22.72 -11.44 0.23
N ASN A 127 23.57 -10.57 0.76
CA ASN A 127 25.01 -10.82 0.84
C ASN A 127 25.35 -12.06 1.68
N LYS A 128 24.61 -12.28 2.78
CA LYS A 128 24.78 -13.46 3.62
C LYS A 128 24.37 -14.74 2.91
N GLN A 129 23.30 -14.72 2.12
CA GLN A 129 22.85 -15.86 1.32
C GLN A 129 23.88 -16.23 0.24
N ILE A 130 24.37 -15.24 -0.50
CA ILE A 130 25.41 -15.44 -1.52
C ILE A 130 26.70 -16.01 -0.90
N ALA A 131 27.13 -15.48 0.26
CA ALA A 131 28.31 -15.98 0.97
C ALA A 131 28.13 -17.42 1.50
N GLN A 132 26.89 -17.89 1.63
CA GLN A 132 26.53 -19.25 2.04
C GLN A 132 26.30 -20.19 0.84
N GLY A 133 26.47 -19.72 -0.40
CA GLY A 133 26.31 -20.53 -1.61
C GLY A 133 24.86 -20.78 -2.03
N LEU A 134 23.92 -19.95 -1.55
CA LEU A 134 22.53 -19.89 -1.98
C LEU A 134 22.33 -18.85 -3.09
#